data_AF-A0AAI8G4U7-F1
#
_entry.id   AF-A0AAI8G4U7-F1
#
_cell.length_a   1.000
_cell.length_b   1.000
_cell.length_c   1.000
_cell.angle_alpha   90.00
_cell.angle_beta   90.00
_cell.angle_gamma   90.00
#
_symmetry.space_group_name_H-M   'P 1'
#
loop_
_entity.id
_entity.type
_entity.pdbx_description
1 polymer ?
#
loop_
_entity_poly.entity_id
_entity_poly.type
_entity_poly.pdbx_seq_one_letter_code
_entity_poly.pdbx_strand_id
1 'polypeptide(L)'
;MEEVIRKIHAVIKDYRNHDDIYITPEHIATWANQFGDHNEFVLNEILEILPKVYISRNKAKEYIKQHIDAYINLYKYTNVSTFLSDTEFLNMQLPHKSQPAILILLEEVLNEAYDESYLRYITYPKINYIYFDDILASGSTVGNHILTWLHQQDTHGRANHEKISNNEIKLSISLFCKHTWGFSFQKYRIINKFGDKTERKINWYWNYEIQNHAKFNNQQLNIAKPVKGDNITINTYFASLTATKYDDYAFREVNTPINEHFFTNKENRIKFENILVERGIEIIGMIKGEVKPNIRPLGLINPSYKILGLGTHFFTWRNIPNNSPLVYWWEVPGHDWIPLFSVANRG
;
A
#
# COMPACT_ATOMS: atom_id res chain seq x y z
N MET A 1 22.09 -19.68 6.00
CA MET A 1 21.38 -18.47 6.48
C MET A 1 22.08 -17.15 6.14
N GLU A 2 23.38 -16.97 6.42
CA GLU A 2 24.09 -15.69 6.16
C GLU A 2 23.93 -15.16 4.73
N GLU A 3 24.07 -16.03 3.73
CA GLU A 3 23.92 -15.65 2.33
C GLU A 3 22.49 -15.18 1.99
N VAL A 4 21.46 -15.80 2.59
CA VAL A 4 20.06 -15.39 2.42
C VAL A 4 19.83 -14.00 3.02
N ILE A 5 20.36 -13.77 4.22
CA ILE A 5 20.30 -12.49 4.91
C ILE A 5 20.99 -11.39 4.08
N ARG A 6 22.18 -11.68 3.54
CA ARG A 6 22.93 -10.74 2.69
C ARG A 6 22.14 -10.36 1.44
N LYS A 7 21.46 -11.31 0.81
CA LYS A 7 20.59 -11.05 -0.36
C LYS A 7 19.37 -10.23 0.01
N ILE A 8 18.70 -10.53 1.13
CA ILE A 8 17.58 -9.72 1.64
C ILE A 8 18.05 -8.29 1.90
N HIS A 9 19.15 -8.11 2.62
CA HIS A 9 19.74 -6.80 2.89
C HIS A 9 20.01 -6.03 1.60
N ALA A 10 20.58 -6.68 0.57
CA ALA A 10 20.84 -6.03 -0.71
C ALA A 10 19.57 -5.46 -1.38
N VAL A 11 18.40 -6.06 -1.15
CA VAL A 11 17.10 -5.59 -1.66
C VAL A 11 16.58 -4.38 -0.88
N ILE A 12 16.74 -4.36 0.44
CA ILE A 12 16.08 -3.39 1.34
C ILE A 12 17.02 -2.38 2.01
N LYS A 13 18.31 -2.37 1.67
CA LYS A 13 19.36 -1.54 2.28
C LYS A 13 19.14 -0.02 2.19
N ASP A 14 18.23 0.45 1.34
CA ASP A 14 17.88 1.88 1.23
C ASP A 14 16.62 2.26 2.02
N TYR A 15 16.06 1.30 2.77
CA TYR A 15 14.90 1.54 3.63
C TYR A 15 15.25 2.57 4.72
N ARG A 16 14.62 3.74 4.61
CA ARG A 16 14.66 4.85 5.55
C ARG A 16 16.03 5.49 5.77
N ASN A 17 16.96 5.31 4.81
CA ASN A 17 18.26 5.99 4.86
C ASN A 17 18.17 7.53 4.88
N HIS A 18 17.06 8.10 4.40
CA HIS A 18 16.79 9.55 4.44
C HIS A 18 16.32 10.05 5.81
N ASP A 19 15.97 9.13 6.71
CA ASP A 19 15.68 9.40 8.12
C ASP A 19 16.87 8.98 9.02
N ASP A 20 18.06 8.79 8.45
CA ASP A 20 19.27 8.27 9.12
C ASP A 20 19.09 6.89 9.79
N ILE A 21 18.18 6.08 9.23
CA ILE A 21 17.95 4.69 9.66
C ILE A 21 18.51 3.74 8.62
N TYR A 22 19.27 2.75 9.07
CA TYR A 22 19.93 1.79 8.21
C TYR A 22 19.65 0.38 8.71
N ILE A 23 18.96 -0.42 7.88
CA ILE A 23 18.78 -1.84 8.15
C ILE A 23 20.13 -2.54 7.99
N THR A 24 20.54 -3.35 8.97
CA THR A 24 21.77 -4.15 8.90
C THR A 24 21.46 -5.65 8.72
N PRO A 25 22.41 -6.46 8.24
CA PRO A 25 22.30 -7.92 8.26
C PRO A 25 21.97 -8.49 9.65
N GLU A 26 22.55 -7.93 10.71
CA GLU A 26 22.30 -8.35 12.10
C GLU A 26 20.86 -8.06 12.53
N HIS A 27 20.28 -6.93 12.09
CA HIS A 27 18.88 -6.62 12.32
C HIS A 27 17.96 -7.66 11.68
N ILE A 28 18.24 -8.04 10.43
CA ILE A 28 17.47 -9.08 9.72
C ILE A 28 17.60 -10.44 10.42
N ALA A 29 18.81 -10.79 10.89
CA ALA A 29 19.05 -12.02 11.64
C ALA A 29 18.25 -12.05 12.94
N THR A 30 18.28 -10.96 13.70
CA THR A 30 17.51 -10.79 14.94
C THR A 30 16.02 -10.91 14.68
N TRP A 31 15.50 -10.24 13.65
CA TRP A 31 14.11 -10.36 13.25
C TRP A 31 13.72 -11.82 12.96
N ALA A 32 14.53 -12.53 12.17
CA ALA A 32 14.27 -13.91 11.76
C ALA A 32 14.32 -14.91 12.93
N ASN A 33 15.20 -14.70 13.91
CA ASN A 33 15.33 -15.60 15.07
C ASN A 33 14.06 -15.66 15.93
N GLN A 34 13.22 -14.63 15.90
CA GLN A 34 11.93 -14.61 16.61
C GLN A 34 10.93 -15.64 16.07
N PHE A 35 11.17 -16.22 14.89
CA PHE A 35 10.35 -17.29 14.32
C PHE A 35 10.73 -18.69 14.83
N GLY A 36 11.77 -18.82 15.67
CA GLY A 36 12.22 -20.11 16.22
C GLY A 36 12.67 -21.07 15.11
N ASP A 37 12.20 -22.32 15.16
CA ASP A 37 12.50 -23.38 14.18
C ASP A 37 12.04 -23.06 12.75
N HIS A 38 11.32 -21.96 12.55
CA HIS A 38 10.88 -21.50 11.23
C HIS A 38 11.75 -20.37 10.64
N ASN A 39 12.81 -19.94 11.34
CA ASN A 39 13.64 -18.80 10.91
C ASN A 39 14.18 -18.93 9.47
N GLU A 40 14.80 -20.06 9.12
CA GLU A 40 15.38 -20.30 7.81
C GLU A 40 14.29 -20.36 6.73
N PHE A 41 13.16 -21.00 7.03
CA PHE A 41 12.02 -21.06 6.13
C PHE A 41 11.46 -19.66 5.84
N VAL A 42 11.24 -18.86 6.88
CA VAL A 42 10.72 -17.48 6.76
C VAL A 42 11.69 -16.60 5.97
N LEU A 43 13.00 -16.70 6.22
CA LEU A 43 14.01 -15.97 5.46
C LEU A 43 13.98 -16.32 3.97
N ASN A 44 13.87 -17.60 3.61
CA ASN A 44 13.84 -18.01 2.21
C ASN A 44 12.56 -17.52 1.49
N GLU A 45 11.39 -17.62 2.12
CA GLU A 45 10.16 -17.08 1.52
C GLU A 45 10.20 -15.55 1.37
N ILE A 46 10.79 -14.85 2.34
CA ILE A 46 10.96 -13.40 2.26
C ILE A 46 11.95 -12.99 1.18
N LEU A 47 13.02 -13.74 0.98
CA LEU A 47 13.95 -13.52 -0.12
C LEU A 47 13.25 -13.67 -1.48
N GLU A 48 12.30 -14.59 -1.61
CA GLU A 48 11.50 -14.77 -2.82
C GLU A 48 10.50 -13.61 -3.02
N ILE A 49 9.88 -13.13 -1.95
CA ILE A 49 8.82 -12.10 -2.02
C ILE A 49 9.40 -10.69 -2.20
N LEU A 50 10.42 -10.30 -1.43
CA LEU A 50 10.88 -8.91 -1.36
C LEU A 50 11.27 -8.29 -2.71
N PRO A 51 12.03 -8.97 -3.60
CA PRO A 51 12.37 -8.41 -4.91
C PRO A 51 11.15 -8.04 -5.76
N LYS A 52 10.02 -8.72 -5.54
CA LYS A 52 8.76 -8.50 -6.27
C LYS A 52 7.99 -7.30 -5.75
N VAL A 53 8.12 -6.97 -4.47
CA VAL A 53 7.19 -6.05 -3.78
C VAL A 53 7.86 -4.86 -3.08
N TYR A 54 9.18 -4.86 -2.95
CA TYR A 54 9.93 -3.74 -2.41
C TYR A 54 10.20 -2.69 -3.49
N ILE A 55 9.89 -1.44 -3.17
CA ILE A 55 10.16 -0.28 -4.00
C ILE A 55 11.28 0.52 -3.35
N SER A 56 12.49 0.41 -3.89
CA SER A 56 13.61 1.28 -3.51
C SER A 56 13.32 2.73 -3.90
N ARG A 57 14.07 3.67 -3.31
CA ARG A 57 13.95 5.11 -3.61
C ARG A 57 14.15 5.38 -5.09
N ASN A 58 15.14 4.72 -5.70
CA ASN A 58 15.41 4.86 -7.13
C ASN A 58 14.25 4.31 -7.97
N LYS A 59 13.72 3.13 -7.63
CA LYS A 59 12.57 2.55 -8.32
C LYS A 59 11.32 3.43 -8.21
N ALA A 60 11.17 4.15 -7.10
CA ALA A 60 10.10 5.12 -6.94
C ALA A 60 10.26 6.37 -7.81
N LYS A 61 11.50 6.87 -7.98
CA LYS A 61 11.79 7.95 -8.95
C LYS A 61 11.43 7.52 -10.37
N GLU A 62 11.81 6.29 -10.74
CA GLU A 62 11.44 5.70 -12.02
C GLU A 62 9.92 5.63 -12.20
N TYR A 63 9.18 5.19 -11.18
CA TYR A 63 7.71 5.14 -11.22
C TYR A 63 7.09 6.52 -11.33
N ILE A 64 7.55 7.51 -10.56
CA ILE A 64 7.07 8.90 -10.69
C ILE A 64 7.31 9.44 -12.10
N LYS A 65 8.50 9.20 -12.67
CA LYS A 65 8.82 9.59 -14.05
C LYS A 65 7.86 8.93 -15.05
N GLN A 66 7.61 7.62 -14.92
CA GLN A 66 6.65 6.90 -15.77
C GLN A 66 5.25 7.51 -15.70
N HIS A 67 4.81 7.94 -14.51
CA HIS A 67 3.50 8.57 -14.35
C HIS A 67 3.45 9.94 -15.03
N ILE A 68 4.49 10.77 -14.87
CA ILE A 68 4.61 12.07 -15.53
C ILE A 68 4.55 11.88 -17.05
N ASP A 69 5.37 10.98 -17.60
CA ASP A 69 5.39 10.66 -19.03
C ASP A 69 4.02 10.17 -19.52
N ALA A 70 3.34 9.32 -18.73
CA ALA A 70 2.00 8.85 -19.05
C ALA A 70 0.98 9.99 -19.14
N TYR A 71 1.04 10.99 -18.24
CA TYR A 71 0.10 12.12 -18.25
C TYR A 71 0.42 13.16 -19.31
N ILE A 72 1.70 13.43 -19.60
CA ILE A 72 2.11 14.27 -20.74
C ILE A 72 1.49 13.70 -22.03
N ASN A 73 1.62 12.38 -22.24
CA ASN A 73 1.04 11.70 -23.39
C ASN A 73 -0.50 11.70 -23.38
N LEU A 74 -1.11 11.33 -22.24
CA LEU A 74 -2.57 11.27 -22.09
C LEU A 74 -3.23 12.63 -22.38
N TYR A 75 -2.62 13.71 -21.90
CA TYR A 75 -3.13 15.07 -22.06
C TYR A 75 -2.58 15.79 -23.30
N LYS A 76 -1.74 15.12 -24.11
CA LYS A 76 -1.20 15.59 -25.39
C LYS A 76 -0.35 16.85 -25.29
N TYR A 77 0.45 16.97 -24.24
CA TYR A 77 1.45 18.04 -24.14
C TYR A 77 2.71 17.67 -24.94
N THR A 78 3.35 18.67 -25.53
CA THR A 78 4.57 18.49 -26.33
C THR A 78 5.85 18.59 -25.50
N ASN A 79 5.78 19.17 -24.30
CA ASN A 79 6.91 19.29 -23.37
C ASN A 79 6.42 19.34 -21.91
N VAL A 80 7.34 19.11 -20.97
CA VAL A 80 7.02 19.07 -19.54
C VAL A 80 6.63 20.45 -18.99
N SER A 81 7.24 21.54 -19.43
CA SER A 81 7.01 22.89 -18.88
C SER A 81 5.57 23.35 -19.08
N THR A 82 5.02 23.13 -20.29
CA THR A 82 3.61 23.41 -20.61
C THR A 82 2.64 22.46 -19.89
N PHE A 83 3.03 21.21 -19.67
CA PHE A 83 2.26 20.31 -18.82
C PHE A 83 2.23 20.81 -17.36
N LEU A 84 3.37 21.20 -16.82
CA LEU A 84 3.50 21.71 -15.44
C LEU A 84 2.80 23.04 -15.23
N SER A 85 2.79 23.93 -16.23
CA SER A 85 2.08 25.21 -16.15
C SER A 85 0.59 25.01 -15.85
N ASP A 86 0.00 23.99 -16.46
CA ASP A 86 -1.42 23.66 -16.39
C ASP A 86 -1.77 22.65 -15.29
N THR A 87 -0.77 22.12 -14.58
CA THR A 87 -0.93 21.01 -13.63
C THR A 87 -0.76 21.44 -12.18
N GLU A 88 -1.67 20.96 -11.34
CA GLU A 88 -1.61 21.02 -9.89
C GLU A 88 -1.35 19.62 -9.33
N PHE A 89 -0.28 19.48 -8.54
CA PHE A 89 -0.05 18.26 -7.76
C PHE A 89 -0.68 18.42 -6.38
N LEU A 90 -1.78 17.69 -6.16
CA LEU A 90 -2.57 17.81 -4.94
C LEU A 90 -1.74 17.39 -3.72
N ASN A 91 -1.76 18.24 -2.69
CA ASN A 91 -1.16 17.98 -1.39
C ASN A 91 -2.22 18.09 -0.28
N MET A 92 -2.89 16.97 -0.01
CA MET A 92 -4.04 16.86 0.90
C MET A 92 -3.72 16.11 2.20
N GLN A 93 -2.58 15.41 2.27
CA GLN A 93 -2.20 14.67 3.47
C GLN A 93 -1.45 15.56 4.48
N LEU A 94 -1.41 15.12 5.74
CA LEU A 94 -0.58 15.76 6.76
C LEU A 94 0.92 15.69 6.40
N PRO A 95 1.76 16.66 6.83
CA PRO A 95 3.16 16.76 6.41
C PRO A 95 4.02 15.50 6.59
N HIS A 96 3.72 14.66 7.59
CA HIS A 96 4.50 13.46 7.90
C HIS A 96 4.08 12.21 7.10
N LYS A 97 3.03 12.28 6.28
CA LYS A 97 2.49 11.15 5.51
C LYS A 97 3.21 10.94 4.15
N SER A 98 2.75 9.97 3.36
CA SER A 98 3.37 9.52 2.11
C SER A 98 3.38 10.59 1.04
N GLN A 99 2.27 11.30 0.83
CA GLN A 99 2.12 12.23 -0.30
C GLN A 99 3.14 13.38 -0.28
N PRO A 100 3.35 14.15 0.81
CA PRO A 100 4.39 15.18 0.84
C PRO A 100 5.78 14.64 0.48
N ALA A 101 6.14 13.45 0.96
CA ALA A 101 7.42 12.82 0.62
C ALA A 101 7.51 12.42 -0.86
N ILE A 102 6.41 11.96 -1.45
CA ILE A 102 6.33 11.67 -2.88
C ILE A 102 6.44 12.96 -3.70
N LEU A 103 5.86 14.08 -3.24
CA LEU A 103 5.97 15.38 -3.93
C LEU A 103 7.40 15.93 -3.89
N ILE A 104 8.14 15.73 -2.80
CA ILE A 104 9.58 16.02 -2.74
C ILE A 104 10.34 15.18 -3.78
N LEU A 105 10.04 13.87 -3.83
CA LEU A 105 10.68 12.98 -4.79
C LEU A 105 10.30 13.31 -6.25
N LEU A 106 9.07 13.79 -6.47
CA LEU A 106 8.59 14.27 -7.76
C LEU A 106 9.35 15.52 -8.20
N GLU A 107 9.58 16.47 -7.29
CA GLU A 107 10.39 17.64 -7.57
C GLU A 107 11.84 17.24 -7.94
N GLU A 108 12.45 16.31 -7.22
CA GLU A 108 13.76 15.76 -7.60
C GLU A 108 13.76 15.15 -9.01
N VAL A 109 12.73 14.36 -9.33
CA VAL A 109 12.58 13.75 -10.68
C VAL A 109 12.45 14.82 -11.75
N LEU A 110 11.67 15.88 -11.50
CA LEU A 110 11.51 16.98 -12.47
C LEU A 110 12.83 17.70 -12.73
N ASN A 111 13.58 18.00 -11.67
CA ASN A 111 14.88 18.66 -11.80
C ASN A 111 15.89 17.76 -12.54
N GLU A 112 16.00 16.49 -12.16
CA GLU A 112 17.01 15.58 -12.73
C GLU A 112 16.70 15.14 -14.17
N ALA A 113 15.43 14.84 -14.49
CA ALA A 113 15.07 14.27 -15.77
C ALA A 113 14.66 15.32 -16.82
N TYR A 114 14.28 16.52 -16.40
CA TYR A 114 13.73 17.54 -17.29
C TYR A 114 14.29 18.95 -17.09
N ASP A 115 15.17 19.18 -16.10
CA ASP A 115 15.66 20.51 -15.71
C ASP A 115 14.50 21.49 -15.37
N GLU A 116 13.44 20.94 -14.76
CA GLU A 116 12.21 21.66 -14.46
C GLU A 116 11.77 21.56 -13.02
N SER A 117 10.88 22.47 -12.63
CA SER A 117 10.31 22.54 -11.28
C SER A 117 8.84 22.92 -11.37
N TYR A 118 7.95 22.14 -10.76
CA TYR A 118 6.52 22.48 -10.77
C TYR A 118 6.22 23.71 -9.91
N LEU A 119 7.13 24.03 -8.97
CA LEU A 119 7.04 25.19 -8.09
C LEU A 119 7.09 26.52 -8.86
N ARG A 120 7.67 26.53 -10.06
CA ARG A 120 7.71 27.70 -10.96
C ARG A 120 6.32 28.16 -11.41
N TYR A 121 5.32 27.26 -11.36
CA TYR A 121 4.00 27.49 -11.96
C TYR A 121 2.85 27.47 -10.96
N ILE A 122 3.11 27.55 -9.66
CA ILE A 122 2.05 27.45 -8.62
C ILE A 122 0.96 28.53 -8.73
N THR A 123 1.28 29.69 -9.32
CA THR A 123 0.35 30.81 -9.51
C THR A 123 -0.39 30.76 -10.85
N TYR A 124 -0.06 29.80 -11.73
CA TYR A 124 -0.67 29.69 -13.04
C TYR A 124 -2.04 29.01 -12.95
N PRO A 125 -3.00 29.32 -13.85
CA PRO A 125 -4.29 28.62 -13.91
C PRO A 125 -4.12 27.12 -14.13
N LYS A 126 -4.89 26.30 -13.41
CA LYS A 126 -4.76 24.83 -13.39
C LYS A 126 -5.97 24.12 -13.99
N ILE A 127 -5.72 23.23 -14.94
CA ILE A 127 -6.75 22.38 -15.57
C ILE A 127 -6.51 20.89 -15.35
N ASN A 128 -5.28 20.48 -15.03
CA ASN A 128 -4.96 19.10 -14.70
C ASN A 128 -4.65 19.00 -13.20
N TYR A 129 -5.30 18.09 -12.49
CA TYR A 129 -5.07 17.84 -11.07
C TYR A 129 -4.59 16.41 -10.88
N ILE A 130 -3.48 16.23 -10.18
CA ILE A 130 -2.85 14.93 -10.00
C ILE A 130 -2.65 14.65 -8.51
N TYR A 131 -3.24 13.57 -8.02
CA TYR A 131 -3.07 13.09 -6.66
C TYR A 131 -2.07 11.93 -6.65
N PHE A 132 -0.98 12.05 -5.90
CA PHE A 132 -0.02 10.96 -5.67
C PHE A 132 -0.22 10.31 -4.29
N ASP A 133 -0.11 8.99 -4.22
CA ASP A 133 0.03 8.23 -2.98
C ASP A 133 0.89 6.98 -3.19
N ASP A 134 1.32 6.35 -2.10
CA ASP A 134 2.07 5.10 -2.17
C ASP A 134 1.14 3.92 -2.49
N ILE A 135 0.07 3.74 -1.73
CA ILE A 135 -0.82 2.58 -1.84
C ILE A 135 -2.30 2.91 -1.59
N LEU A 136 -3.15 2.37 -2.47
CA LEU A 136 -4.58 2.22 -2.17
C LEU A 136 -4.83 0.82 -1.62
N ALA A 137 -4.80 0.69 -0.29
CA ALA A 137 -5.09 -0.56 0.42
C ALA A 137 -6.59 -0.74 0.69
N SER A 138 -7.10 -0.33 1.85
CA SER A 138 -8.55 -0.35 2.15
C SER A 138 -9.35 0.76 1.46
N GLY A 139 -8.66 1.77 0.91
CA GLY A 139 -9.27 2.91 0.23
C GLY A 139 -9.70 4.07 1.14
N SER A 140 -9.43 4.03 2.45
CA SER A 140 -9.88 5.10 3.37
C SER A 140 -9.18 6.44 3.13
N THR A 141 -7.85 6.49 3.13
CA THR A 141 -7.08 7.75 2.99
C THR A 141 -7.26 8.39 1.62
N VAL A 142 -6.79 7.72 0.56
CA VAL A 142 -6.98 8.14 -0.85
C VAL A 142 -8.44 8.48 -1.08
N GLY A 143 -9.35 7.60 -0.65
CA GLY A 143 -10.76 7.80 -0.89
C GLY A 143 -11.36 9.01 -0.21
N ASN A 144 -11.03 9.27 1.05
CA ASN A 144 -11.52 10.44 1.75
C ASN A 144 -10.99 11.73 1.12
N HIS A 145 -9.71 11.79 0.75
CA HIS A 145 -9.15 12.96 0.07
C HIS A 145 -9.81 13.21 -1.28
N ILE A 146 -9.95 12.18 -2.11
CA ILE A 146 -10.58 12.33 -3.43
C ILE A 146 -12.06 12.73 -3.31
N LEU A 147 -12.81 12.15 -2.37
CA LEU A 147 -14.20 12.55 -2.16
C LEU A 147 -14.29 14.00 -1.65
N THR A 148 -13.42 14.42 -0.73
CA THR A 148 -13.37 15.80 -0.26
C THR A 148 -13.05 16.75 -1.39
N TRP A 149 -12.02 16.45 -2.19
CA TRP A 149 -11.62 17.29 -3.32
C TRP A 149 -12.71 17.38 -4.38
N LEU A 150 -13.42 16.29 -4.69
CA LEU A 150 -14.54 16.29 -5.64
C LEU A 150 -15.73 17.14 -5.16
N HIS A 151 -15.93 17.26 -3.85
CA HIS A 151 -16.95 18.11 -3.24
C HIS A 151 -16.55 19.59 -3.14
N GLN A 152 -15.25 19.93 -3.17
CA GLN A 152 -14.80 21.32 -3.09
C GLN A 152 -15.38 22.16 -4.21
N GLN A 153 -15.75 23.39 -3.87
CA GLN A 153 -16.30 24.38 -4.79
C GLN A 153 -15.28 25.48 -5.05
N ASP A 154 -15.31 26.05 -6.24
CA ASP A 154 -14.59 27.30 -6.53
C ASP A 154 -15.34 28.53 -6.03
N THR A 155 -14.78 29.71 -6.30
CA THR A 155 -15.33 31.02 -5.94
C THR A 155 -16.71 31.30 -6.56
N HIS A 156 -17.13 30.53 -7.56
CA HIS A 156 -18.43 30.62 -8.20
C HIS A 156 -19.41 29.55 -7.71
N GLY A 157 -19.05 28.79 -6.66
CA GLY A 157 -19.88 27.75 -6.06
C GLY A 157 -19.95 26.46 -6.89
N ARG A 158 -19.11 26.29 -7.92
CA ARG A 158 -19.14 25.11 -8.79
C ARG A 158 -18.25 24.02 -8.24
N ALA A 159 -18.80 22.82 -8.07
CA ALA A 159 -18.08 21.71 -7.47
C ALA A 159 -17.11 21.04 -8.47
N ASN A 160 -15.99 20.52 -7.98
CA ASN A 160 -14.97 19.90 -8.83
C ASN A 160 -15.50 18.70 -9.64
N HIS A 161 -16.39 17.88 -9.06
CA HIS A 161 -17.00 16.76 -9.80
C HIS A 161 -17.86 17.21 -11.00
N GLU A 162 -18.51 18.38 -10.91
CA GLU A 162 -19.28 18.97 -12.03
C GLU A 162 -18.34 19.43 -13.14
N LYS A 163 -17.24 20.11 -12.77
CA LYS A 163 -16.21 20.58 -13.71
C LYS A 163 -15.55 19.41 -14.45
N ILE A 164 -15.27 18.30 -13.75
CA ILE A 164 -14.80 17.05 -14.38
C ILE A 164 -15.86 16.51 -15.33
N SER A 165 -17.11 16.41 -14.88
CA SER A 165 -18.23 15.94 -15.70
C SER A 165 -18.45 16.80 -16.96
N ASN A 166 -17.98 18.05 -16.97
CA ASN A 166 -18.05 18.95 -18.11
C ASN A 166 -16.73 19.07 -18.92
N ASN A 167 -15.68 18.33 -18.56
CA ASN A 167 -14.34 18.39 -19.19
C ASN A 167 -13.60 19.72 -19.01
N GLU A 168 -13.97 20.52 -18.01
CA GLU A 168 -13.31 21.79 -17.72
C GLU A 168 -11.99 21.60 -16.99
N ILE A 169 -11.94 20.57 -16.13
CA ILE A 169 -10.75 20.12 -15.44
C ILE A 169 -10.63 18.60 -15.52
N LYS A 170 -9.42 18.08 -15.30
CA LYS A 170 -9.12 16.65 -15.28
C LYS A 170 -8.56 16.25 -13.92
N LEU A 171 -8.95 15.09 -13.43
CA LEU A 171 -8.38 14.48 -12.23
C LEU A 171 -7.69 13.17 -12.60
N SER A 172 -6.45 13.03 -12.14
CA SER A 172 -5.67 11.81 -12.25
C SER A 172 -5.16 11.38 -10.89
N ILE A 173 -5.19 10.08 -10.64
CA ILE A 173 -4.73 9.48 -9.39
C ILE A 173 -3.59 8.52 -9.70
N SER A 174 -2.46 8.77 -9.06
CA SER A 174 -1.20 8.07 -9.22
C SER A 174 -0.87 7.30 -7.94
N LEU A 175 -0.69 5.99 -8.07
CA LEU A 175 -0.37 5.10 -6.96
C LEU A 175 0.82 4.22 -7.31
N PHE A 176 1.73 3.92 -6.40
CA PHE A 176 2.70 2.85 -6.69
C PHE A 176 2.01 1.48 -6.67
N CYS A 177 1.06 1.29 -5.76
CA CYS A 177 0.32 0.06 -5.61
C CYS A 177 -1.18 0.28 -5.38
N LYS A 178 -2.01 -0.64 -5.87
CA LYS A 178 -3.42 -0.72 -5.47
C LYS A 178 -3.83 -2.15 -5.13
N HIS A 179 -4.72 -2.29 -4.15
CA HIS A 179 -5.49 -3.51 -3.92
C HIS A 179 -6.75 -3.50 -4.77
N THR A 180 -7.04 -4.60 -5.47
CA THR A 180 -8.26 -4.71 -6.30
C THR A 180 -9.53 -4.55 -5.46
N TRP A 181 -9.56 -5.07 -4.23
CA TRP A 181 -10.72 -4.92 -3.36
C TRP A 181 -10.96 -3.47 -2.92
N GLY A 182 -9.93 -2.79 -2.42
CA GLY A 182 -10.03 -1.38 -2.04
C GLY A 182 -10.36 -0.48 -3.22
N PHE A 183 -9.81 -0.78 -4.39
CA PHE A 183 -10.07 -0.04 -5.62
C PHE A 183 -11.53 -0.15 -6.05
N SER A 184 -12.11 -1.36 -6.06
CA SER A 184 -13.54 -1.58 -6.33
C SER A 184 -14.42 -0.80 -5.34
N PHE A 185 -14.05 -0.81 -4.04
CA PHE A 185 -14.76 -0.05 -3.02
C PHE A 185 -14.70 1.45 -3.27
N GLN A 186 -13.54 1.96 -3.70
CA GLN A 186 -13.36 3.38 -3.99
C GLN A 186 -14.13 3.83 -5.22
N LYS A 187 -14.13 3.04 -6.31
CA LYS A 187 -14.99 3.32 -7.48
C LYS A 187 -16.46 3.38 -7.09
N TYR A 188 -16.93 2.40 -6.33
CA TYR A 188 -18.32 2.36 -5.84
C TYR A 188 -18.67 3.61 -5.01
N ARG A 189 -17.77 4.07 -4.13
CA ARG A 189 -17.97 5.31 -3.36
C ARG A 189 -18.10 6.55 -4.23
N ILE A 190 -17.30 6.67 -5.28
CA ILE A 190 -17.36 7.80 -6.22
C ILE A 190 -18.66 7.75 -7.02
N ILE A 191 -19.02 6.60 -7.58
CA ILE A 191 -20.26 6.41 -8.35
C ILE A 191 -21.48 6.79 -7.50
N ASN A 192 -21.56 6.28 -6.27
CA ASN A 192 -22.69 6.55 -5.40
C ASN A 192 -22.83 8.01 -4.98
N LYS A 193 -21.71 8.75 -4.87
CA LYS A 193 -21.73 10.14 -4.41
C LYS A 193 -21.82 11.16 -5.55
N PHE A 194 -21.21 10.87 -6.69
CA PHE A 194 -21.00 11.84 -7.78
C PHE A 194 -21.45 11.34 -9.15
N GLY A 195 -21.99 10.13 -9.22
CA GLY A 195 -22.45 9.50 -10.45
C GLY A 195 -21.35 8.86 -11.28
N ASP A 196 -21.77 7.92 -12.13
CA ASP A 196 -20.92 7.15 -13.05
C ASP A 196 -20.17 8.05 -14.06
N LYS A 197 -20.80 9.15 -14.50
CA LYS A 197 -20.18 10.12 -15.41
C LYS A 197 -18.91 10.74 -14.82
N THR A 198 -18.90 11.06 -13.54
CA THR A 198 -17.72 11.59 -12.85
C THR A 198 -16.65 10.51 -12.74
N GLU A 199 -17.01 9.31 -12.28
CA GLU A 199 -16.06 8.22 -12.05
C GLU A 199 -15.29 7.85 -13.32
N ARG A 200 -15.99 7.71 -14.45
CA ARG A 200 -15.37 7.33 -15.74
C ARG A 200 -14.35 8.34 -16.28
N LYS A 201 -14.37 9.57 -15.77
CA LYS A 201 -13.46 10.63 -16.19
C LYS A 201 -12.24 10.80 -15.28
N ILE A 202 -12.21 10.09 -14.16
CA ILE A 202 -11.04 10.07 -13.28
C ILE A 202 -10.05 9.05 -13.84
N ASN A 203 -8.85 9.50 -14.18
CA ASN A 203 -7.81 8.60 -14.63
C ASN A 203 -7.11 7.98 -13.42
N TRP A 204 -6.81 6.70 -13.50
CA TRP A 204 -6.09 5.96 -12.47
C TRP A 204 -4.86 5.34 -13.09
N TYR A 205 -3.71 5.55 -12.47
CA TYR A 205 -2.43 5.00 -12.91
C TYR A 205 -1.73 4.32 -11.72
N TRP A 206 -1.19 3.13 -11.96
CA TRP A 206 -0.48 2.36 -10.94
C TRP A 206 0.60 1.46 -11.53
N ASN A 207 1.65 1.16 -10.75
CA ASN A 207 2.74 0.28 -11.19
C ASN A 207 2.55 -1.19 -10.75
N TYR A 208 1.94 -1.41 -9.58
CA TYR A 208 1.71 -2.74 -9.02
C TYR A 208 0.26 -2.95 -8.62
N GLU A 209 -0.27 -4.14 -8.91
CA GLU A 209 -1.63 -4.53 -8.54
C GLU A 209 -1.59 -5.71 -7.58
N ILE A 210 -2.14 -5.51 -6.39
CA ILE A 210 -2.47 -6.57 -5.45
C ILE A 210 -3.88 -7.10 -5.74
N GLN A 211 -3.96 -8.36 -6.13
CA GLN A 211 -5.20 -9.05 -6.44
C GLN A 211 -5.73 -9.74 -5.18
N ASN A 212 -6.67 -9.14 -4.48
CA ASN A 212 -7.18 -9.65 -3.20
C ASN A 212 -8.72 -9.66 -3.08
N HIS A 213 -9.44 -9.54 -4.18
CA HIS A 213 -10.89 -9.39 -4.18
C HIS A 213 -11.55 -10.77 -4.06
N ALA A 214 -12.10 -11.16 -2.90
CA ALA A 214 -12.56 -12.55 -2.69
C ALA A 214 -13.58 -13.07 -3.74
N LYS A 215 -14.33 -12.19 -4.39
CA LYS A 215 -15.31 -12.54 -5.44
C LYS A 215 -14.78 -12.56 -6.87
N PHE A 216 -13.51 -12.23 -7.12
CA PHE A 216 -12.92 -12.25 -8.46
C PHE A 216 -12.23 -13.60 -8.71
N ASN A 217 -12.48 -14.16 -9.88
CA ASN A 217 -11.88 -15.42 -10.32
C ASN A 217 -10.44 -15.23 -10.82
N ASN A 218 -9.66 -16.31 -10.87
CA ASN A 218 -8.33 -16.37 -11.49
C ASN A 218 -7.32 -15.31 -10.98
N GLN A 219 -7.43 -14.92 -9.71
CA GLN A 219 -6.48 -13.99 -9.10
C GLN A 219 -5.18 -14.68 -8.70
N GLN A 220 -4.09 -13.93 -8.76
CA GLN A 220 -2.77 -14.35 -8.26
C GLN A 220 -2.71 -14.41 -6.72
N LEU A 221 -3.57 -13.65 -6.02
CA LEU A 221 -3.58 -13.57 -4.56
C LEU A 221 -2.18 -13.31 -3.98
N ASN A 222 -1.51 -12.27 -4.49
CA ASN A 222 -0.20 -11.77 -4.07
C ASN A 222 -0.26 -11.04 -2.71
N ILE A 223 -0.84 -11.72 -1.71
CA ILE A 223 -1.00 -11.36 -0.31
C ILE A 223 -0.87 -12.61 0.56
N ALA A 224 -0.61 -12.43 1.86
CA ALA A 224 -0.84 -13.51 2.81
C ALA A 224 -2.33 -13.61 3.09
N LYS A 225 -2.92 -14.76 2.76
CA LYS A 225 -4.33 -15.05 3.07
C LYS A 225 -4.49 -16.55 3.28
N PRO A 226 -4.59 -17.05 4.52
CA PRO A 226 -4.61 -18.49 4.76
C PRO A 226 -5.85 -19.15 4.17
N VAL A 227 -5.77 -20.46 3.96
CA VAL A 227 -6.95 -21.32 3.76
C VAL A 227 -7.59 -21.62 5.11
N LYS A 228 -8.91 -21.85 5.11
CA LYS A 228 -9.59 -22.33 6.31
C LYS A 228 -9.30 -23.82 6.49
N GLY A 229 -8.37 -24.15 7.37
CA GLY A 229 -7.98 -25.52 7.71
C GLY A 229 -8.23 -25.86 9.18
N ASP A 230 -7.54 -26.87 9.69
CA ASP A 230 -7.72 -27.39 11.06
C ASP A 230 -6.83 -26.70 12.11
N ASN A 231 -6.21 -25.56 11.77
CA ASN A 231 -5.37 -24.83 12.71
C ASN A 231 -6.21 -24.24 13.86
N ILE A 232 -6.10 -24.86 15.04
CA ILE A 232 -6.90 -24.52 16.23
C ILE A 232 -6.65 -23.07 16.67
N THR A 233 -5.41 -22.60 16.65
CA THR A 233 -5.04 -21.23 17.06
C THR A 233 -5.72 -20.20 16.17
N ILE A 234 -5.61 -20.35 14.85
CA ILE A 234 -6.19 -19.44 13.87
C ILE A 234 -7.72 -19.47 13.95
N ASN A 235 -8.32 -20.66 14.03
CA ASN A 235 -9.77 -20.82 14.09
C ASN A 235 -10.37 -20.24 15.37
N THR A 236 -9.72 -20.45 16.51
CA THR A 236 -10.13 -19.88 17.80
C THR A 236 -10.08 -18.36 17.77
N TYR A 237 -8.97 -17.79 17.28
CA TYR A 237 -8.85 -16.35 17.11
C TYR A 237 -9.95 -15.79 16.20
N PHE A 238 -10.16 -16.40 15.03
CA PHE A 238 -11.18 -15.97 14.08
C PHE A 238 -12.60 -16.02 14.66
N ALA A 239 -12.91 -17.07 15.42
CA ALA A 239 -14.20 -17.22 16.09
C ALA A 239 -14.42 -16.15 17.18
N SER A 240 -13.38 -15.70 17.86
CA SER A 240 -13.47 -14.65 18.89
C SER A 240 -13.73 -13.24 18.34
N LEU A 241 -13.60 -13.02 17.02
CA LEU A 241 -13.86 -11.71 16.42
C LEU A 241 -15.35 -11.36 16.49
N THR A 242 -15.67 -10.22 17.11
CA THR A 242 -17.04 -9.68 17.21
C THR A 242 -17.54 -9.03 15.91
N ALA A 243 -16.63 -8.77 14.96
CA ALA A 243 -16.95 -8.23 13.65
C ALA A 243 -17.87 -9.17 12.86
N THR A 244 -18.72 -8.62 11.98
CA THR A 244 -19.73 -9.40 11.25
C THR A 244 -19.69 -9.23 9.72
N LYS A 245 -18.99 -8.22 9.19
CA LYS A 245 -18.96 -7.97 7.75
C LYS A 245 -17.82 -8.72 7.08
N TYR A 246 -18.06 -9.24 5.88
CA TYR A 246 -17.05 -9.84 5.00
C TYR A 246 -16.32 -11.04 5.62
N ASP A 247 -17.01 -11.86 6.40
CA ASP A 247 -16.44 -13.12 6.90
C ASP A 247 -16.07 -14.08 5.76
N ASP A 248 -16.81 -14.02 4.64
CA ASP A 248 -16.48 -14.65 3.36
C ASP A 248 -15.15 -14.18 2.74
N TYR A 249 -14.57 -13.08 3.23
CA TYR A 249 -13.25 -12.59 2.79
C TYR A 249 -12.11 -13.04 3.70
N ALA A 250 -12.37 -13.75 4.81
CA ALA A 250 -11.35 -14.05 5.80
C ALA A 250 -10.26 -15.02 5.31
N PHE A 251 -10.66 -16.00 4.50
CA PHE A 251 -9.80 -17.07 4.00
C PHE A 251 -9.81 -17.08 2.46
N ARG A 252 -8.78 -17.69 1.85
CA ARG A 252 -8.81 -18.03 0.43
C ARG A 252 -9.31 -19.45 0.25
N GLU A 253 -9.86 -19.74 -0.92
CA GLU A 253 -10.24 -21.09 -1.31
C GLU A 253 -9.01 -21.98 -1.42
N VAL A 254 -9.17 -23.27 -1.07
CA VAL A 254 -8.12 -24.27 -1.25
C VAL A 254 -7.74 -24.33 -2.73
N ASN A 255 -6.45 -24.54 -3.03
CA ASN A 255 -5.90 -24.56 -4.39
C ASN A 255 -6.01 -23.24 -5.17
N THR A 256 -6.30 -22.12 -4.51
CA THR A 256 -6.16 -20.78 -5.12
C THR A 256 -4.89 -20.09 -4.58
N PRO A 257 -4.10 -19.41 -5.44
CA PRO A 257 -4.24 -19.29 -6.88
C PRO A 257 -3.99 -20.63 -7.60
N ILE A 258 -4.55 -20.76 -8.80
CA ILE A 258 -4.38 -21.98 -9.62
C ILE A 258 -2.89 -22.22 -9.89
N ASN A 259 -2.18 -21.15 -10.25
CA ASN A 259 -0.74 -21.11 -10.47
C ASN A 259 -0.09 -20.24 -9.39
N GLU A 260 0.83 -20.82 -8.63
CA GLU A 260 1.58 -20.09 -7.60
C GLU A 260 2.83 -19.48 -8.22
N HIS A 261 2.93 -18.14 -8.14
CA HIS A 261 4.05 -17.36 -8.67
C HIS A 261 4.58 -16.33 -7.66
N PHE A 262 3.86 -16.14 -6.56
CA PHE A 262 4.18 -15.14 -5.56
C PHE A 262 5.06 -15.73 -4.45
N PHE A 263 4.65 -16.87 -3.92
CA PHE A 263 5.43 -17.71 -2.99
C PHE A 263 6.25 -18.76 -3.75
N THR A 264 7.18 -19.43 -3.07
CA THR A 264 8.05 -20.44 -3.71
C THR A 264 7.24 -21.60 -4.30
N ASN A 265 6.21 -22.06 -3.59
CA ASN A 265 5.26 -23.09 -4.04
C ASN A 265 3.99 -23.09 -3.16
N LYS A 266 3.01 -23.95 -3.49
CA LYS A 266 1.70 -24.00 -2.84
C LYS A 266 1.78 -24.44 -1.37
N GLU A 267 2.63 -25.42 -1.07
CA GLU A 267 2.84 -25.98 0.25
C GLU A 267 3.51 -24.94 1.18
N ASN A 268 4.56 -24.28 0.67
CA ASN A 268 5.26 -23.20 1.35
C ASN A 268 4.32 -22.03 1.64
N ARG A 269 3.47 -21.66 0.68
CA ARG A 269 2.45 -20.62 0.92
C ARG A 269 1.58 -20.95 2.12
N ILE A 270 1.02 -22.15 2.20
CA ILE A 270 0.15 -22.58 3.31
C ILE A 270 0.92 -22.45 4.64
N LYS A 271 2.15 -22.96 4.68
CA LYS A 271 3.01 -22.90 5.87
C LYS A 271 3.32 -21.45 6.26
N PHE A 272 3.74 -20.63 5.31
CA PHE A 272 4.12 -19.24 5.53
C PHE A 272 2.95 -18.38 6.00
N GLU A 273 1.78 -18.49 5.34
CA GLU A 273 0.57 -17.77 5.75
C GLU A 273 0.16 -18.13 7.19
N ASN A 274 0.21 -19.41 7.57
CA ASN A 274 -0.09 -19.83 8.94
C ASN A 274 0.90 -19.24 9.96
N ILE A 275 2.20 -19.31 9.67
CA ILE A 275 3.25 -18.72 10.52
C ILE A 275 3.00 -17.22 10.73
N LEU A 276 2.69 -16.48 9.66
CA LEU A 276 2.40 -15.04 9.77
C LEU A 276 1.18 -14.76 10.65
N VAL A 277 0.13 -15.58 10.54
CA VAL A 277 -1.07 -15.40 11.36
C VAL A 277 -0.80 -15.72 12.82
N GLU A 278 -0.16 -16.85 13.11
CA GLU A 278 0.15 -17.30 14.48
C GLU A 278 1.06 -16.30 15.20
N ARG A 279 2.16 -15.88 14.56
CA ARG A 279 3.04 -14.85 15.12
C ARG A 279 2.34 -13.50 15.27
N GLY A 280 1.44 -13.16 14.34
CA GLY A 280 0.60 -11.98 14.48
C GLY A 280 -0.34 -12.07 15.69
N ILE A 281 -0.88 -13.25 16.01
CA ILE A 281 -1.72 -13.49 17.20
C ILE A 281 -0.87 -13.36 18.47
N GLU A 282 0.34 -13.92 18.48
CA GLU A 282 1.29 -13.78 19.60
C GLU A 282 1.61 -12.30 19.87
N ILE A 283 1.92 -11.53 18.82
CA ILE A 283 2.16 -10.09 18.91
C ILE A 283 0.95 -9.35 19.52
N ILE A 284 -0.27 -9.71 19.12
CA ILE A 284 -1.49 -9.14 19.71
C ILE A 284 -1.59 -9.49 21.19
N GLY A 285 -1.21 -10.71 21.57
CA GLY A 285 -1.16 -11.17 22.97
C GLY A 285 -0.17 -10.40 23.84
N MET A 286 0.82 -9.72 23.25
CA MET A 286 1.77 -8.85 23.97
C MET A 286 1.15 -7.51 24.38
N ILE A 287 0.03 -7.10 23.76
CA ILE A 287 -0.60 -5.80 23.99
C ILE A 287 -1.14 -5.72 25.42
N LYS A 288 -0.61 -4.76 26.18
CA LYS A 288 -1.11 -4.43 27.52
C LYS A 288 -2.39 -3.59 27.40
N GLY A 289 -3.48 -4.06 28.00
CA GLY A 289 -4.77 -3.36 28.02
C GLY A 289 -5.71 -3.75 26.88
N GLU A 290 -6.60 -2.83 26.50
CA GLU A 290 -7.60 -3.10 25.46
C GLU A 290 -6.95 -3.19 24.06
N VAL A 291 -7.11 -4.34 23.41
CA VAL A 291 -6.71 -4.52 22.01
C VAL A 291 -7.72 -3.81 21.11
N LYS A 292 -7.26 -2.76 20.41
CA LYS A 292 -8.13 -2.03 19.48
C LYS A 292 -8.67 -2.98 18.41
N PRO A 293 -9.97 -2.94 18.08
CA PRO A 293 -10.62 -3.91 17.20
C PRO A 293 -10.23 -3.76 15.73
N ASN A 294 -9.41 -2.77 15.34
CA ASN A 294 -8.81 -2.69 14.01
C ASN A 294 -7.49 -3.48 13.88
N ILE A 295 -6.86 -3.88 14.99
CA ILE A 295 -5.61 -4.64 14.98
C ILE A 295 -5.92 -6.11 14.67
N ARG A 296 -5.25 -6.65 13.65
CA ARG A 296 -5.36 -8.05 13.22
C ARG A 296 -3.98 -8.60 12.87
N PRO A 297 -3.77 -9.93 12.95
CA PRO A 297 -2.46 -10.54 12.73
C PRO A 297 -1.86 -10.20 11.36
N LEU A 298 -2.69 -10.13 10.30
CA LEU A 298 -2.27 -9.79 8.94
C LEU A 298 -2.41 -8.30 8.61
N GLY A 299 -2.37 -7.43 9.63
CA GLY A 299 -2.36 -5.97 9.49
C GLY A 299 -3.70 -5.30 9.80
N LEU A 300 -3.64 -3.98 10.01
CA LEU A 300 -4.80 -3.18 10.39
C LEU A 300 -5.93 -3.28 9.36
N ILE A 301 -7.18 -3.28 9.83
CA ILE A 301 -8.37 -3.30 8.99
C ILE A 301 -9.51 -2.51 9.63
N ASN A 302 -10.58 -2.23 8.89
CA ASN A 302 -11.81 -1.69 9.45
C ASN A 302 -12.33 -2.63 10.57
N PRO A 303 -12.61 -2.11 11.79
CA PRO A 303 -13.09 -2.91 12.93
C PRO A 303 -14.32 -3.78 12.65
N SER A 304 -15.19 -3.36 11.72
CA SER A 304 -16.40 -4.11 11.37
C SER A 304 -16.13 -5.32 10.46
N TYR A 305 -14.92 -5.47 9.93
CA TYR A 305 -14.59 -6.55 8.98
C TYR A 305 -14.09 -7.78 9.75
N LYS A 306 -14.80 -8.89 9.58
CA LYS A 306 -14.48 -10.18 10.18
C LYS A 306 -13.45 -10.91 9.33
N ILE A 307 -12.24 -10.37 9.26
CA ILE A 307 -11.10 -10.96 8.54
C ILE A 307 -9.83 -10.88 9.38
N LEU A 308 -8.80 -11.63 8.99
CA LEU A 308 -7.49 -11.71 9.67
C LEU A 308 -6.55 -10.52 9.37
N GLY A 309 -6.96 -9.59 8.51
CA GLY A 309 -6.15 -8.47 7.98
C GLY A 309 -6.12 -8.49 6.45
N LEU A 310 -5.44 -7.52 5.80
CA LEU A 310 -5.31 -7.52 4.33
C LEU A 310 -4.14 -8.37 3.82
N GLY A 311 -3.17 -8.70 4.67
CA GLY A 311 -2.02 -9.53 4.29
C GLY A 311 -1.10 -8.86 3.28
N THR A 312 -1.02 -7.53 3.29
CA THR A 312 -0.34 -6.73 2.28
C THR A 312 1.17 -6.99 2.27
N HIS A 313 1.69 -7.41 1.13
CA HIS A 313 3.13 -7.47 0.86
C HIS A 313 3.46 -6.39 -0.17
N PHE A 314 3.69 -5.18 0.31
CA PHE A 314 4.10 -4.04 -0.50
C PHE A 314 4.84 -3.06 0.40
N PHE A 315 6.08 -2.76 0.06
CA PHE A 315 6.99 -2.02 0.94
C PHE A 315 7.71 -0.97 0.11
N THR A 316 7.87 0.23 0.67
CA THR A 316 8.63 1.30 0.01
C THR A 316 9.88 1.62 0.81
N TRP A 317 10.84 2.28 0.19
CA TRP A 317 12.03 2.84 0.82
C TRP A 317 11.73 3.74 2.01
N ARG A 318 10.49 4.23 2.15
CA ARG A 318 10.09 5.13 3.23
C ARG A 318 9.28 4.45 4.31
N ASN A 319 8.37 3.55 3.94
CA ASN A 319 7.40 3.04 4.91
C ASN A 319 6.80 1.70 4.51
N ILE A 320 6.16 1.08 5.50
CA ILE A 320 5.31 -0.10 5.36
C ILE A 320 3.86 0.26 5.62
N PRO A 321 2.91 -0.17 4.76
CA PRO A 321 1.50 0.00 5.00
C PRO A 321 1.06 -0.67 6.31
N ASN A 322 0.22 -0.01 7.09
CA ASN A 322 -0.33 -0.60 8.31
C ASN A 322 -1.19 -1.86 8.02
N ASN A 323 -1.59 -2.05 6.77
CA ASN A 323 -2.33 -3.22 6.29
C ASN A 323 -1.44 -4.44 5.98
N SER A 324 -0.12 -4.34 6.21
CA SER A 324 0.81 -5.47 6.16
C SER A 324 0.76 -6.28 7.46
N PRO A 325 1.12 -7.58 7.44
CA PRO A 325 1.24 -8.40 8.64
C PRO A 325 2.05 -7.74 9.76
N LEU A 326 1.59 -7.90 11.01
CA LEU A 326 2.18 -7.22 12.17
C LEU A 326 3.66 -7.56 12.35
N VAL A 327 4.05 -8.79 12.01
CA VAL A 327 5.42 -9.29 12.13
C VAL A 327 6.46 -8.41 11.42
N TYR A 328 6.06 -7.63 10.40
CA TYR A 328 6.97 -6.80 9.63
C TYR A 328 7.25 -5.45 10.25
N TRP A 329 6.38 -4.95 11.12
CA TRP A 329 6.39 -3.53 11.49
C TRP A 329 5.99 -3.21 12.91
N TRP A 330 5.42 -4.17 13.65
CA TRP A 330 4.94 -3.92 15.00
C TRP A 330 6.10 -3.53 15.91
N GLU A 331 6.05 -2.32 16.46
CA GLU A 331 7.12 -1.75 17.27
C GLU A 331 6.48 -0.91 18.36
N VAL A 332 6.43 -1.45 19.58
CA VAL A 332 5.83 -0.77 20.73
C VAL A 332 6.75 -0.99 21.92
N PRO A 333 7.17 0.09 22.64
CA PRO A 333 8.02 -0.05 23.81
C PRO A 333 7.42 -1.02 24.85
N GLY A 334 8.22 -2.00 25.26
CA GLY A 334 7.81 -3.03 26.22
C GLY A 334 7.01 -4.19 25.62
N HIS A 335 6.82 -4.23 24.30
CA HIS A 335 6.55 -5.47 23.57
C HIS A 335 7.90 -5.97 23.03
N ASP A 336 8.29 -7.17 23.43
CA ASP A 336 9.59 -7.77 23.05
C ASP A 336 9.55 -8.32 21.60
N TRP A 337 9.09 -7.50 20.65
CA TRP A 337 9.09 -7.81 19.23
C TRP A 337 9.92 -6.78 18.46
N ILE A 338 10.87 -7.26 17.67
CA ILE A 338 11.71 -6.45 16.80
C ILE A 338 11.17 -6.60 15.37
N PRO A 339 10.66 -5.55 14.72
CA PRO A 339 10.13 -5.64 13.35
C PRO A 339 11.26 -5.75 12.31
N LEU A 340 10.96 -6.33 11.14
CA LEU A 340 11.89 -6.27 10.00
C LEU A 340 12.11 -4.83 9.54
N PHE A 341 11.05 -4.02 9.59
CA PHE A 341 11.05 -2.65 9.13
C PHE A 341 10.56 -1.72 10.25
N SER A 342 11.48 -0.94 10.81
CA SER A 342 11.17 0.08 11.81
C SER A 342 10.33 1.20 11.22
N VAL A 343 9.36 1.69 11.98
CA VAL A 343 8.35 2.62 11.48
C VAL A 343 8.42 3.96 12.21
N ALA A 344 8.09 5.04 11.51
CA ALA A 344 7.95 6.36 12.12
C ALA A 344 6.54 6.92 11.95
N ASN A 345 6.15 7.76 12.92
CA ASN A 345 4.99 8.65 12.83
C ASN A 345 3.68 7.92 12.47
N ARG A 346 3.40 6.83 13.17
CA ARG A 346 2.18 6.03 12.98
C ARG A 346 0.98 6.64 13.69
N GLY A 347 0.38 7.62 13.02
CA GLY A 347 -0.96 8.12 13.34
C GLY A 347 -0.97 9.08 14.50
#